data_AF-Q7UT50-F1
#
_entry.id   AF-Q7UT50-F1
#
_cell.length_a   1.000
_cell.length_b   1.000
_cell.length_c   1.000
_cell.angle_alpha   90.00
_cell.angle_beta   90.00
_cell.angle_gamma   90.00
#
_symmetry.space_group_name_H-M   'P 1'
#
loop_
_entity.id
_entity.type
_entity.pdbx_description
1 polymer ?
#
loop_
_entity_poly.entity_id
_entity_poly.type
_entity_poly.pdbx_seq_one_letter_code
_entity_poly.pdbx_strand_id
1 'polypeptide(L)'
;MSLDATIANENSAAVSQYPCPYCQERTLEAVASAPYVRGFLIVMMFGSKSFIGCVPCVRQKIFGEAGMSMLLGWFSPKSLIINPFLILYNLIRAVFVGANPKAVEKKLTQLGLPGTPNLIDIQAVGVALAASMILADGEVDEAEVLAAEKSGDEVFEGFDEARLRMILQHGKDLPSADDLAGMLRDVLDQESKAKVMEFLSEIAMADGRVAKEEREMLQRVAAGLGVNSPIN
;
A
#
# COMPACT_ATOMS: atom_id res chain seq x y z
N MET A 1 4.53 -23.85 35.40
CA MET A 1 5.69 -23.44 34.57
C MET A 1 6.15 -24.68 33.84
N SER A 2 6.05 -24.89 32.53
CA SER A 2 6.00 -23.97 31.38
C SER A 2 5.56 -24.81 30.16
N LEU A 3 4.25 -24.84 29.87
CA LEU A 3 3.72 -25.37 28.59
C LEU A 3 3.13 -24.25 27.72
N ASP A 4 2.70 -23.14 28.34
CA ASP A 4 2.17 -21.97 27.63
C ASP A 4 3.26 -21.14 26.92
N ALA A 5 4.53 -21.22 27.33
CA ALA A 5 5.61 -20.47 26.70
C ALA A 5 6.10 -21.08 25.38
N THR A 6 5.88 -22.39 25.17
CA THR A 6 6.31 -23.07 23.95
C THR A 6 5.30 -22.87 22.81
N ILE A 7 4.00 -22.84 23.12
CA ILE A 7 2.93 -22.59 22.13
C ILE A 7 2.93 -21.13 21.64
N ALA A 8 3.37 -20.18 22.48
CA ALA A 8 3.53 -18.77 22.08
C ALA A 8 4.68 -18.54 21.07
N ASN A 9 5.64 -19.47 20.97
CA ASN A 9 6.82 -19.31 20.12
C ASN A 9 6.63 -19.88 18.70
N GLU A 10 5.75 -20.87 18.52
CA GLU A 10 5.42 -21.41 17.18
C GLU A 10 4.43 -20.53 16.41
N ASN A 11 3.54 -19.80 17.08
CA ASN A 11 2.61 -18.86 16.43
C ASN A 11 3.25 -17.52 16.01
N SER A 12 4.48 -17.25 16.45
CA SER A 12 5.25 -16.06 16.04
C SER A 12 6.04 -16.28 14.74
N ALA A 13 6.06 -17.52 14.23
CA ALA A 13 6.86 -17.97 13.10
C ALA A 13 6.08 -18.09 11.78
N ALA A 14 4.77 -17.80 11.78
CA ALA A 14 4.04 -17.49 10.55
C ALA A 14 4.43 -16.07 10.06
N VAL A 15 5.74 -15.86 9.89
CA VAL A 15 6.30 -14.70 9.19
C VAL A 15 5.65 -14.72 7.82
N SER A 16 4.91 -13.65 7.49
CA SER A 16 4.09 -13.63 6.30
C SER A 16 4.94 -14.04 5.09
N GLN A 17 4.55 -15.11 4.40
CA GLN A 17 5.31 -15.66 3.28
C GLN A 17 5.19 -14.80 2.01
N TYR A 18 4.58 -13.63 2.11
CA TYR A 18 4.49 -12.66 1.01
C TYR A 18 5.90 -12.18 0.64
N PRO A 19 6.21 -12.12 -0.67
CA PRO A 19 7.46 -11.56 -1.14
C PRO A 19 7.48 -10.04 -0.89
N CYS A 20 8.69 -9.52 -0.65
CA CYS A 20 8.95 -8.11 -0.53
C CYS A 20 8.64 -7.43 -1.87
N PRO A 21 7.79 -6.39 -1.92
CA PRO A 21 7.36 -5.79 -3.19
C PRO A 21 8.51 -5.11 -3.93
N TYR A 22 9.57 -4.75 -3.21
CA TYR A 22 10.70 -3.99 -3.74
C TYR A 22 11.79 -4.85 -4.36
N CYS A 23 12.15 -5.97 -3.72
CA CYS A 23 13.25 -6.82 -4.16
C CYS A 23 12.81 -8.20 -4.63
N GLN A 24 11.62 -8.69 -4.25
CA GLN A 24 11.10 -10.04 -4.55
C GLN A 24 11.97 -11.22 -4.04
N GLU A 25 13.15 -10.96 -3.48
CA GLU A 25 14.09 -11.98 -2.98
C GLU A 25 13.88 -12.38 -1.51
N ARG A 26 13.15 -11.58 -0.74
CA ARG A 26 12.96 -11.74 0.71
C ARG A 26 11.49 -11.62 1.07
N THR A 27 11.10 -12.10 2.24
CA THR A 27 9.73 -11.96 2.75
C THR A 27 9.51 -10.62 3.45
N LEU A 28 8.25 -10.32 3.80
CA LEU A 28 7.91 -9.14 4.59
C LEU A 28 8.41 -9.27 6.03
N GLU A 29 9.17 -8.28 6.48
CA GLU A 29 9.76 -8.26 7.82
C GLU A 29 9.40 -7.00 8.59
N ALA A 30 9.15 -5.88 7.89
CA ALA A 30 8.99 -4.57 8.49
C ALA A 30 7.85 -3.78 7.86
N VAL A 31 7.20 -2.97 8.70
CA VAL A 31 6.27 -1.91 8.31
C VAL A 31 6.76 -0.61 8.93
N ALA A 32 6.81 0.46 8.14
CA ALA A 32 7.18 1.77 8.63
C ALA A 32 6.48 2.87 7.83
N SER A 33 6.18 3.99 8.50
CA SER A 33 5.65 5.18 7.85
C SER A 33 6.69 6.29 7.85
N ALA A 34 6.78 7.04 6.76
CA ALA A 34 7.60 8.23 6.63
C ALA A 34 6.70 9.46 6.47
N PRO A 35 6.56 10.31 7.51
CA PRO A 35 5.90 11.61 7.34
C PRO A 35 6.71 12.49 6.39
N TYR A 36 6.02 13.31 5.60
CA TYR A 36 6.63 14.26 4.69
C TYR A 36 5.88 15.58 4.69
N VAL A 37 6.63 16.65 4.39
CA VAL A 37 6.08 17.96 4.08
C VAL A 37 6.67 18.42 2.76
N ARG A 38 5.80 18.74 1.81
CA ARG A 38 6.16 19.27 0.51
C ARG A 38 5.54 20.65 0.37
N GLY A 39 6.39 21.67 0.30
CA GLY A 39 5.97 23.06 0.21
C GLY A 39 6.36 23.65 -1.14
N PHE A 40 5.41 24.28 -1.83
CA PHE A 40 5.64 25.05 -3.06
C PHE A 40 5.14 26.48 -2.85
N LEU A 41 6.04 27.39 -2.45
CA LEU A 41 5.85 28.85 -2.25
C LEU A 41 4.66 29.27 -1.35
N ILE A 42 3.44 28.94 -1.76
CA ILE A 42 2.16 29.29 -1.11
C ILE A 42 1.44 28.04 -0.57
N VAL A 43 1.62 26.87 -1.20
CA VAL A 43 0.91 25.63 -0.83
C VAL A 43 1.82 24.73 0.00
N MET A 44 1.28 24.17 1.08
CA MET A 44 1.95 23.18 1.92
C MET A 44 1.09 21.91 1.95
N MET A 45 1.70 20.79 1.56
CA MET A 45 1.10 19.46 1.70
C MET A 45 1.80 18.72 2.84
N PHE A 46 1.02 18.25 3.81
CA PHE A 46 1.47 17.37 4.88
C PHE A 46 0.90 15.97 4.62
N GLY A 47 1.74 14.94 4.70
CA GLY A 47 1.29 13.57 4.50
C GLY A 47 2.21 12.55 5.16
N SER A 48 1.86 11.28 5.00
CA SER A 48 2.62 10.14 5.48
C SER A 48 2.55 9.06 4.42
N LYS A 49 3.68 8.41 4.13
CA LYS A 49 3.71 7.21 3.29
C LYS A 49 3.99 5.99 4.14
N SER A 50 3.15 4.97 4.02
CA SER A 50 3.40 3.66 4.65
C SER A 50 4.15 2.74 3.68
N PHE A 51 5.15 2.04 4.19
CA PHE A 51 5.96 1.07 3.48
C PHE A 51 5.87 -0.28 4.17
N ILE A 52 5.83 -1.35 3.39
CA ILE A 52 5.82 -2.74 3.86
C ILE A 52 6.80 -3.56 3.00
N GLY A 53 7.70 -4.29 3.64
CA GLY A 53 8.74 -5.03 2.91
C GLY A 53 9.79 -5.66 3.82
N CYS A 54 10.89 -6.13 3.24
CA CYS A 54 12.05 -6.54 4.01
C CYS A 54 12.76 -5.31 4.61
N VAL A 55 13.50 -5.51 5.72
CA VAL A 55 14.17 -4.41 6.45
C VAL A 55 15.04 -3.50 5.56
N PRO A 56 15.93 -4.01 4.68
CA PRO A 56 16.79 -3.14 3.89
C PRO A 56 16.02 -2.29 2.87
N CYS A 57 14.99 -2.85 2.22
CA CYS A 57 14.20 -2.11 1.25
C CYS A 57 13.32 -1.04 1.89
N VAL A 58 12.68 -1.35 3.03
CA VAL A 58 11.92 -0.35 3.80
C VAL A 58 12.83 0.79 4.25
N ARG A 59 14.02 0.47 4.76
CA ARG A 59 15.04 1.47 5.12
C ARG A 59 15.42 2.36 3.93
N GLN A 60 15.67 1.76 2.76
CA GLN A 60 16.00 2.49 1.53
C GLN A 60 14.87 3.43 1.10
N LYS A 61 13.61 3.00 1.20
CA LYS A 61 12.43 3.83 0.87
C LYS A 61 12.28 5.03 1.81
N ILE A 62 12.47 4.84 3.11
CA ILE A 62 12.44 5.95 4.08
C ILE A 62 13.58 6.94 3.80
N PHE A 63 14.79 6.46 3.49
CA PHE A 63 15.89 7.33 3.08
C PHE A 63 15.57 8.10 1.79
N GLY A 64 14.90 7.44 0.83
CA GLY A 64 14.41 8.09 -0.39
C GLY A 64 13.47 9.26 -0.10
N GLU A 65 12.48 9.08 0.79
CA GLU A 65 11.57 10.18 1.17
C GLU A 65 12.26 11.29 1.98
N ALA A 66 13.24 10.94 2.83
CA ALA A 66 14.07 11.94 3.51
C ALA A 66 14.88 12.78 2.50
N GLY A 67 15.49 12.12 1.50
CA GLY A 67 16.20 12.78 0.41
C GLY A 67 15.29 13.67 -0.44
N MET A 68 14.11 13.18 -0.81
CA MET A 68 13.11 13.99 -1.55
C MET A 68 12.66 15.22 -0.74
N SER A 69 12.44 15.06 0.57
CA SER A 69 12.09 16.15 1.47
C SER A 69 13.21 17.18 1.60
N MET A 70 14.48 16.74 1.53
CA MET A 70 15.65 17.60 1.51
C MET A 70 15.85 18.33 0.17
N LEU A 71 15.25 17.88 -0.94
CA LEU A 71 15.33 18.58 -2.22
C LEU A 71 14.14 19.53 -2.43
N LEU A 72 12.92 19.06 -2.15
CA LEU A 72 11.70 19.73 -2.61
C LEU A 72 10.90 20.44 -1.51
N GLY A 73 11.30 20.34 -0.24
CA GLY A 73 10.46 20.82 0.86
C GLY A 73 10.81 22.19 1.45
N TRP A 74 11.76 22.93 0.86
CA TRP A 74 12.25 24.20 1.45
C TRP A 74 11.54 25.46 0.95
N PHE A 75 10.66 25.35 -0.05
CA PHE A 75 10.14 26.51 -0.75
C PHE A 75 9.01 27.24 -0.01
N SER A 76 8.70 26.93 1.25
CA SER A 76 7.71 27.66 2.07
C SER A 76 8.31 28.12 3.41
N PRO A 77 7.97 29.33 3.91
CA PRO A 77 8.48 29.81 5.21
C PRO A 77 8.19 28.88 6.39
N LYS A 78 7.03 28.22 6.40
CA LYS A 78 6.67 27.25 7.45
C LYS A 78 7.40 25.92 7.27
N SER A 79 7.63 25.48 6.03
CA SER A 79 8.33 24.22 5.77
C SER A 79 9.82 24.32 6.11
N LEU A 80 10.45 25.51 5.97
CA LEU A 80 11.82 25.77 6.43
C LEU A 80 12.04 25.41 7.91
N ILE A 81 11.02 25.55 8.76
CA ILE A 81 11.10 25.20 10.18
C ILE A 81 10.80 23.71 10.39
N ILE A 82 9.77 23.16 9.74
CA ILE A 82 9.28 21.80 10.00
C ILE A 82 10.17 20.73 9.33
N ASN A 83 10.66 20.98 8.11
CA ASN A 83 11.42 19.98 7.34
C ASN A 83 12.68 19.47 8.03
N PRO A 84 13.53 20.31 8.65
CA PRO A 84 14.70 19.81 9.38
C PRO A 84 14.35 18.73 10.39
N PHE A 85 13.26 18.90 11.14
CA PHE A 85 12.82 17.93 12.14
C PHE A 85 12.27 16.65 11.51
N LEU A 86 11.47 16.75 10.44
CA LEU A 86 10.94 15.57 9.74
C LEU A 86 12.02 14.78 9.01
N ILE A 87 12.97 15.47 8.37
CA ILE A 87 14.14 14.85 7.73
C ILE A 87 14.95 14.11 8.79
N LEU A 88 15.29 14.78 9.91
CA LEU A 88 16.02 14.15 11.00
C LEU A 88 15.28 12.95 11.58
N TYR A 89 13.97 13.08 11.80
CA TYR A 89 13.11 11.98 12.25
C TYR A 89 13.17 10.79 11.30
N ASN A 90 13.00 11.02 9.98
CA ASN A 90 13.04 9.95 8.98
C ASN A 90 14.43 9.31 8.87
N LEU A 91 15.51 10.09 8.99
CA LEU A 91 16.89 9.55 9.00
C LEU A 91 17.12 8.65 10.22
N ILE A 92 16.76 9.11 11.41
CA ILE A 92 16.85 8.31 12.64
C ILE A 92 15.98 7.07 12.50
N ARG A 93 14.73 7.22 12.09
CA ARG A 93 13.80 6.11 11.90
C ARG A 93 14.35 5.08 10.91
N ALA A 94 14.91 5.50 9.78
CA ALA A 94 15.52 4.62 8.79
C ALA A 94 16.65 3.77 9.39
N VAL A 95 17.52 4.37 10.20
CA VAL A 95 18.61 3.66 10.90
C VAL A 95 18.05 2.62 11.87
N PHE A 96 16.97 2.94 12.58
CA PHE A 96 16.34 2.07 13.59
C PHE A 96 15.19 1.20 13.06
N VAL A 97 14.94 1.14 11.74
CA VAL A 97 14.01 0.14 11.19
C VAL A 97 14.60 -1.25 11.43
N GLY A 98 13.80 -2.08 12.12
CA GLY A 98 14.08 -3.49 12.37
C GLY A 98 12.86 -4.35 12.04
N ALA A 99 13.06 -5.67 12.08
CA ALA A 99 12.00 -6.63 11.84
C ALA A 99 10.92 -6.52 12.94
N ASN A 100 9.67 -6.46 12.52
CA ASN A 100 8.50 -6.41 13.40
C ASN A 100 7.35 -7.23 12.78
N PRO A 101 7.38 -8.57 12.93
CA PRO A 101 6.39 -9.46 12.32
C PRO A 101 4.97 -9.17 12.80
N LYS A 102 4.79 -8.77 14.06
CA LYS A 102 3.47 -8.39 14.62
C LYS A 102 2.89 -7.15 13.93
N ALA A 103 3.73 -6.18 13.57
CA ALA A 103 3.28 -5.01 12.82
C ALA A 103 2.93 -5.37 11.38
N VAL A 104 3.68 -6.27 10.74
CA VAL A 104 3.38 -6.81 9.41
C VAL A 104 2.04 -7.54 9.43
N GLU A 105 1.84 -8.48 10.35
CA GLU A 105 0.60 -9.26 10.48
C GLU A 105 -0.62 -8.35 10.74
N LYS A 106 -0.49 -7.39 11.67
CA LYS A 106 -1.53 -6.39 11.92
C LYS A 106 -1.86 -5.61 10.65
N LYS A 107 -0.85 -5.23 9.87
CA LYS A 107 -1.05 -4.45 8.65
C LYS A 107 -1.71 -5.27 7.55
N LEU A 108 -1.31 -6.54 7.37
CA LEU A 108 -1.95 -7.46 6.45
C LEU A 108 -3.41 -7.72 6.84
N THR A 109 -3.68 -7.92 8.13
CA THR A 109 -5.05 -8.08 8.65
C THR A 109 -5.91 -6.85 8.38
N GLN A 110 -5.35 -5.64 8.54
CA GLN A 110 -6.02 -4.38 8.19
C GLN A 110 -6.32 -4.28 6.69
N LEU A 111 -5.43 -4.81 5.84
CA LEU A 111 -5.63 -4.93 4.39
C LEU A 111 -6.56 -6.08 4.01
N GLY A 112 -6.92 -6.92 4.99
CA GLY A 112 -7.69 -8.12 4.74
C GLY A 112 -6.95 -9.27 4.10
N LEU A 113 -5.63 -9.18 4.04
CA LEU A 113 -4.78 -10.24 3.56
C LEU A 113 -4.51 -11.22 4.71
N PRO A 114 -4.69 -12.54 4.50
CA PRO A 114 -4.35 -13.53 5.50
C PRO A 114 -2.85 -13.49 5.80
N GLY A 115 -2.41 -13.92 6.98
CA GLY A 115 -0.98 -14.06 7.28
C GLY A 115 -0.26 -15.09 6.41
N THR A 116 -1.01 -16.01 5.80
CA THR A 116 -0.50 -17.08 4.93
C THR A 116 -1.05 -16.96 3.51
N PRO A 117 -0.18 -16.87 2.47
CA PRO A 117 -0.57 -16.62 1.09
C PRO A 117 -1.28 -17.77 0.37
N ASN A 118 -1.33 -18.98 0.92
CA ASN A 118 -1.96 -20.12 0.22
C ASN A 118 -3.50 -20.08 0.17
N LEU A 119 -4.13 -19.15 0.89
CA LEU A 119 -5.59 -18.98 0.96
C LEU A 119 -5.94 -17.52 0.68
N ILE A 120 -5.42 -16.96 -0.42
CA ILE A 120 -5.79 -15.59 -0.79
C ILE A 120 -7.24 -15.55 -1.25
N ASP A 121 -8.01 -14.76 -0.52
CA ASP A 121 -9.27 -14.20 -0.97
C ASP A 121 -8.99 -13.11 -2.01
N ILE A 122 -9.28 -13.40 -3.28
CA ILE A 122 -9.08 -12.48 -4.41
C ILE A 122 -9.89 -11.20 -4.20
N GLN A 123 -11.02 -11.28 -3.52
CA GLN A 123 -11.86 -10.11 -3.24
C GLN A 123 -11.19 -9.19 -2.25
N ALA A 124 -10.65 -9.74 -1.15
CA ALA A 124 -9.91 -8.96 -0.17
C ALA A 124 -8.71 -8.24 -0.82
N VAL A 125 -8.06 -8.91 -1.77
CA VAL A 125 -7.01 -8.30 -2.60
C VAL A 125 -7.54 -7.16 -3.47
N GLY A 126 -8.63 -7.40 -4.21
CA GLY A 126 -9.26 -6.40 -5.06
C GLY A 126 -9.66 -5.17 -4.26
N VAL A 127 -10.34 -5.37 -3.12
CA VAL A 127 -10.74 -4.31 -2.18
C VAL A 127 -9.53 -3.53 -1.66
N ALA A 128 -8.45 -4.20 -1.25
CA ALA A 128 -7.26 -3.53 -0.73
C ALA A 128 -6.57 -2.68 -1.80
N LEU A 129 -6.47 -3.18 -3.03
CA LEU A 129 -5.89 -2.46 -4.16
C LEU A 129 -6.77 -1.28 -4.59
N ALA A 130 -8.09 -1.47 -4.69
CA ALA A 130 -9.03 -0.40 -5.02
C ALA A 130 -8.99 0.70 -3.97
N ALA A 131 -9.04 0.36 -2.69
CA ALA A 131 -8.96 1.35 -1.62
C ALA A 131 -7.63 2.11 -1.64
N SER A 132 -6.52 1.43 -1.92
CA SER A 132 -5.23 2.09 -2.06
C SER A 132 -5.15 2.99 -3.29
N MET A 133 -5.88 2.68 -4.36
CA MET A 133 -5.92 3.48 -5.58
C MET A 133 -6.76 4.74 -5.37
N ILE A 134 -7.97 4.58 -4.84
CA ILE A 134 -8.90 5.68 -4.53
C ILE A 134 -8.25 6.65 -3.52
N LEU A 135 -7.58 6.16 -2.47
CA LEU A 135 -6.94 7.01 -1.47
C LEU A 135 -5.61 7.63 -1.91
N ALA A 136 -5.15 7.39 -3.14
CA ALA A 136 -3.77 7.70 -3.53
C ALA A 136 -3.49 9.21 -3.62
N ASP A 137 -4.47 10.02 -4.00
CA ASP A 137 -4.37 11.48 -4.02
C ASP A 137 -4.79 12.13 -2.68
N GLY A 138 -5.41 11.34 -1.79
CA GLY A 138 -5.86 11.75 -0.47
C GLY A 138 -7.28 12.31 -0.43
N GLU A 139 -7.98 12.33 -1.56
CA GLU A 139 -9.41 12.62 -1.66
C GLU A 139 -10.16 11.29 -1.91
N VAL A 140 -11.44 11.24 -1.56
CA VAL A 140 -12.28 10.08 -1.86
C VAL A 140 -13.39 10.58 -2.76
N ASP A 141 -13.37 10.16 -4.01
CA ASP A 141 -14.45 10.46 -4.96
C ASP A 141 -15.55 9.41 -4.84
N GLU A 142 -16.77 9.86 -4.51
CA GLU A 142 -17.94 8.98 -4.43
C GLU A 142 -18.25 8.30 -5.78
N ALA A 143 -17.86 8.88 -6.92
CA ALA A 143 -17.99 8.22 -8.22
C ALA A 143 -17.12 6.97 -8.33
N GLU A 144 -15.86 7.03 -7.86
CA GLU A 144 -14.95 5.88 -7.82
C GLU A 144 -15.42 4.83 -6.81
N VAL A 145 -15.96 5.25 -5.66
CA VAL A 145 -16.51 4.33 -4.65
C VAL A 145 -17.71 3.56 -5.21
N LEU A 146 -18.66 4.26 -5.85
CA LEU A 146 -19.83 3.63 -6.45
C LEU A 146 -19.45 2.71 -7.61
N ALA A 147 -18.45 3.10 -8.41
CA ALA A 147 -17.92 2.24 -9.46
C ALA A 147 -17.27 0.97 -8.89
N ALA A 148 -16.51 1.10 -7.79
CA ALA A 148 -15.91 -0.03 -7.10
C ALA A 148 -16.94 -0.97 -6.48
N GLU A 149 -18.02 -0.46 -5.90
CA GLU A 149 -19.12 -1.29 -5.37
C GLU A 149 -19.80 -2.06 -6.49
N LYS A 150 -20.18 -1.36 -7.56
CA LYS A 150 -20.88 -1.97 -8.70
C LYS A 150 -20.00 -2.99 -9.44
N SER A 151 -18.79 -2.60 -9.80
CA SER A 151 -17.81 -3.46 -10.48
C SER A 151 -17.43 -4.65 -9.61
N GLY A 152 -17.32 -4.43 -8.29
CA GLY A 152 -16.96 -5.46 -7.34
C GLY A 152 -17.94 -6.62 -7.37
N ASP A 153 -19.24 -6.34 -7.36
CA ASP A 153 -20.30 -7.35 -7.48
C ASP A 153 -20.31 -8.08 -8.83
N GLU A 154 -19.91 -7.41 -9.91
CA GLU A 154 -19.85 -7.99 -11.25
C GLU A 154 -18.63 -8.90 -11.43
N VAL A 155 -17.47 -8.51 -10.88
CA VAL A 155 -16.18 -9.21 -11.02
C VAL A 155 -15.99 -10.28 -9.95
N PHE A 156 -16.50 -10.07 -8.74
CA PHE A 156 -16.31 -10.93 -7.58
C PHE A 156 -17.63 -11.42 -6.99
N GLU A 157 -17.77 -12.73 -6.80
CA GLU A 157 -18.97 -13.32 -6.19
C GLU A 157 -19.03 -13.03 -4.69
N GLY A 158 -19.86 -12.08 -4.25
CA GLY A 158 -20.03 -11.76 -2.83
C GLY A 158 -19.08 -10.69 -2.31
N PHE A 159 -18.82 -9.67 -3.14
CA PHE A 159 -17.98 -8.52 -2.82
C PHE A 159 -18.38 -7.84 -1.50
N ASP A 160 -17.38 -7.51 -0.68
CA ASP A 160 -17.59 -6.90 0.64
C ASP A 160 -17.51 -5.37 0.55
N GLU A 161 -18.60 -4.73 0.12
CA GLU A 161 -18.73 -3.27 0.05
C GLU A 161 -18.48 -2.59 1.41
N ALA A 162 -18.97 -3.20 2.49
CA ALA A 162 -18.84 -2.68 3.84
C ALA A 162 -17.36 -2.59 4.25
N ARG A 163 -16.56 -3.59 3.86
CA ARG A 163 -15.12 -3.59 4.06
C ARG A 163 -14.41 -2.55 3.21
N LEU A 164 -14.79 -2.37 1.95
CA LEU A 164 -14.25 -1.30 1.11
C LEU A 164 -14.44 0.06 1.81
N ARG A 165 -15.67 0.38 2.22
CA ARG A 165 -15.99 1.63 2.93
C ARG A 165 -15.23 1.75 4.25
N MET A 166 -15.10 0.67 5.01
CA MET A 166 -14.32 0.66 6.27
C MET A 166 -12.85 1.03 6.01
N ILE A 167 -12.24 0.47 4.96
CA ILE A 167 -10.86 0.78 4.60
C ILE A 167 -10.75 2.21 4.11
N LEU A 168 -11.68 2.72 3.30
CA LEU A 168 -11.65 4.11 2.84
C LEU A 168 -11.76 5.11 4.00
N GLN A 169 -12.60 4.82 5.00
CA GLN A 169 -12.78 5.69 6.18
C GLN A 169 -11.58 5.70 7.13
N HIS A 170 -10.81 4.61 7.20
CA HIS A 170 -9.74 4.44 8.18
C HIS A 170 -8.34 4.22 7.58
N GLY A 171 -8.22 4.20 6.26
CA GLY A 171 -7.06 3.76 5.49
C GLY A 171 -5.95 4.79 5.28
N LYS A 172 -5.81 5.79 6.15
CA LYS A 172 -4.82 6.87 5.99
C LYS A 172 -3.35 6.42 5.92
N ASP A 173 -3.07 5.16 6.23
CA ASP A 173 -1.72 4.58 6.23
C ASP A 173 -1.61 3.34 5.32
N LEU A 174 -2.42 3.19 4.27
CA LEU A 174 -2.26 2.05 3.35
C LEU A 174 -0.89 2.10 2.63
N PRO A 175 -0.24 0.94 2.39
CA PRO A 175 0.82 0.88 1.39
C PRO A 175 0.28 1.34 0.03
N SER A 176 1.14 1.82 -0.86
CA SER A 176 0.71 2.22 -2.19
C SER A 176 0.24 1.02 -3.01
N ALA A 177 -0.61 1.28 -4.00
CA ALA A 177 -1.22 0.22 -4.82
C ALA A 177 -0.17 -0.62 -5.55
N ASP A 178 0.94 -0.01 -5.98
CA ASP A 178 2.07 -0.71 -6.60
C ASP A 178 2.86 -1.58 -5.62
N ASP A 179 2.98 -1.16 -4.36
CA ASP A 179 3.59 -1.99 -3.31
C ASP A 179 2.67 -3.18 -2.97
N LEU A 180 1.35 -2.97 -2.87
CA LEU A 180 0.38 -4.06 -2.70
C LEU A 180 0.46 -5.04 -3.87
N ALA A 181 0.45 -4.55 -5.11
CA ALA A 181 0.57 -5.36 -6.31
C ALA A 181 1.86 -6.20 -6.33
N GLY A 182 2.99 -5.58 -5.96
CA GLY A 182 4.27 -6.28 -5.88
C GLY A 182 4.28 -7.43 -4.87
N MET A 183 3.57 -7.31 -3.74
CA MET A 183 3.44 -8.40 -2.77
C MET A 183 2.60 -9.57 -3.29
N LEU A 184 1.68 -9.29 -4.22
CA LEU A 184 0.70 -10.24 -4.74
C LEU A 184 1.15 -10.91 -6.04
N ARG A 185 2.28 -10.47 -6.61
CA ARG A 185 2.82 -10.93 -7.89
C ARG A 185 2.90 -12.45 -8.00
N ASP A 186 3.52 -13.11 -7.05
CA ASP A 186 3.74 -14.56 -7.11
C ASP A 186 2.67 -15.33 -6.33
N VAL A 187 1.69 -14.63 -5.76
CA VAL A 187 0.61 -15.23 -4.98
C VAL A 187 -0.67 -15.39 -5.78
N LEU A 188 -0.99 -14.42 -6.64
CA LEU A 188 -2.12 -14.52 -7.55
C LEU A 188 -1.72 -15.33 -8.80
N ASP A 189 -2.63 -16.16 -9.27
CA ASP A 189 -2.52 -16.74 -10.62
C ASP A 189 -2.89 -15.72 -11.70
N GLN A 190 -2.68 -16.07 -12.97
CA GLN A 190 -2.91 -15.15 -14.08
C GLN A 190 -4.39 -14.76 -14.25
N GLU A 191 -5.31 -15.67 -13.95
CA GLU A 191 -6.76 -15.38 -14.02
C GLU A 191 -7.15 -14.36 -12.94
N SER A 192 -6.69 -14.56 -11.70
CA SER A 192 -6.95 -13.66 -10.58
C SER A 192 -6.35 -12.27 -10.83
N LYS A 193 -5.13 -12.20 -11.39
CA LYS A 193 -4.52 -10.92 -11.79
C LYS A 193 -5.35 -10.20 -12.86
N ALA A 194 -5.89 -10.94 -13.83
CA ALA A 194 -6.74 -10.35 -14.87
C ALA A 194 -8.02 -9.75 -14.27
N LYS A 195 -8.72 -10.50 -13.39
CA LYS A 195 -9.93 -10.01 -12.69
C LYS A 195 -9.64 -8.76 -11.86
N VAL A 196 -8.54 -8.75 -11.10
CA VAL A 196 -8.13 -7.58 -10.32
C VAL A 196 -7.84 -6.38 -11.23
N MET A 197 -7.17 -6.58 -12.37
CA MET A 197 -6.89 -5.48 -13.31
C MET A 197 -8.15 -4.96 -14.02
N GLU A 198 -9.09 -5.84 -14.35
CA GLU A 198 -10.41 -5.48 -14.88
C GLU A 198 -11.15 -4.61 -13.89
N PHE A 199 -11.29 -5.08 -12.64
CA PHE A 199 -11.89 -4.35 -11.54
C PHE A 199 -11.30 -2.94 -11.35
N LEU A 200 -9.97 -2.82 -11.27
CA LEU A 200 -9.31 -1.53 -11.08
C LEU A 200 -9.47 -0.59 -12.29
N SER A 201 -9.56 -1.14 -13.49
CA SER A 201 -9.75 -0.34 -14.70
C SER A 201 -11.15 0.24 -14.79
N GLU A 202 -12.16 -0.50 -14.33
CA GLU A 202 -13.55 0.00 -14.27
C GLU A 202 -13.70 1.15 -13.28
N ILE A 203 -13.01 1.08 -12.14
CA ILE A 203 -12.97 2.18 -11.15
C ILE A 203 -12.35 3.44 -11.75
N ALA A 204 -11.18 3.32 -12.39
CA ALA A 204 -10.51 4.45 -13.04
C ALA A 204 -11.27 5.01 -14.26
N MET A 205 -12.32 4.32 -14.71
CA MET A 205 -13.19 4.76 -15.81
C MET A 205 -14.55 5.27 -15.31
N ALA A 206 -14.76 5.39 -14.00
CA ALA A 206 -16.05 5.72 -13.39
C ALA A 206 -16.71 6.99 -13.95
N ASP A 207 -15.90 8.02 -14.20
CA ASP A 207 -16.35 9.32 -14.72
C ASP A 207 -16.37 9.39 -16.26
N GLY A 208 -16.07 8.27 -16.94
CA GLY A 208 -15.98 8.17 -18.39
C GLY A 208 -14.65 8.65 -18.99
N ARG A 209 -13.64 9.01 -18.18
CA ARG A 209 -12.30 9.41 -18.64
C ARG A 209 -11.19 9.02 -17.65
N VAL A 210 -10.26 8.18 -18.11
CA VAL A 210 -9.06 7.87 -17.32
C VAL A 210 -8.08 9.04 -17.33
N ALA A 211 -7.89 9.68 -16.17
CA ALA A 211 -6.90 10.73 -15.96
C ALA A 211 -5.47 10.22 -16.21
N LYS A 212 -4.51 11.13 -16.38
CA LYS A 212 -3.11 10.74 -16.63
C LYS A 212 -2.54 9.98 -15.43
N GLU A 213 -2.87 10.46 -14.24
CA GLU A 213 -2.42 9.96 -12.95
C GLU A 213 -2.95 8.55 -12.67
N GLU A 214 -4.23 8.29 -12.97
CA GLU A 214 -4.84 6.96 -12.85
C GLU A 214 -4.25 5.97 -13.85
N ARG A 215 -4.04 6.39 -15.10
CA ARG A 215 -3.38 5.56 -16.11
C ARG A 215 -1.97 5.18 -15.66
N GLU A 216 -1.19 6.13 -15.14
CA GLU A 216 0.13 5.86 -14.57
C GLU A 216 0.06 4.94 -13.35
N MET A 217 -1.01 5.03 -12.54
CA MET A 217 -1.23 4.12 -11.42
C MET A 217 -1.52 2.69 -11.86
N LEU A 218 -2.45 2.50 -12.79
CA LEU A 218 -2.78 1.19 -13.36
C LEU A 218 -1.58 0.55 -14.05
N GLN A 219 -0.76 1.32 -14.75
CA GLN A 219 0.49 0.82 -15.33
C GLN A 219 1.47 0.32 -14.26
N ARG A 220 1.61 1.05 -13.14
CA ARG A 220 2.46 0.62 -12.03
C ARG A 220 1.92 -0.61 -11.31
N VAL A 221 0.60 -0.69 -11.11
CA VAL A 221 -0.06 -1.87 -10.53
C VAL A 221 0.12 -3.09 -11.45
N ALA A 222 -0.11 -2.93 -12.75
CA ALA A 222 0.11 -4.00 -13.74
C ALA A 222 1.56 -4.49 -13.73
N ALA A 223 2.53 -3.57 -13.71
CA ALA A 223 3.95 -3.89 -13.58
C ALA A 223 4.27 -4.63 -12.27
N GLY A 224 3.65 -4.21 -11.15
CA GLY A 224 3.77 -4.85 -9.84
C GLY A 224 3.24 -6.29 -9.85
N LEU A 225 2.06 -6.51 -10.43
CA LEU A 225 1.47 -7.84 -10.61
C LEU A 225 2.21 -8.70 -11.66
N GLY A 226 3.03 -8.08 -12.51
CA GLY A 226 3.73 -8.75 -13.60
C GLY A 226 2.81 -9.10 -14.78
N VAL A 227 1.83 -8.23 -15.07
CA VAL A 227 0.90 -8.36 -16.21
C VAL A 227 0.94 -7.11 -17.09
N ASN A 228 0.30 -7.18 -18.26
CA ASN A 228 0.18 -6.03 -19.15
C ASN A 228 -0.94 -5.10 -18.68
N SER A 229 -0.73 -3.79 -18.82
CA SER A 229 -1.78 -2.81 -18.56
C SER A 229 -2.91 -2.98 -19.58
N PRO A 230 -4.19 -3.04 -19.17
CA PRO A 230 -5.33 -3.07 -20.08
C PRO A 230 -5.56 -1.72 -20.77
N ILE A 231 -4.99 -0.64 -20.24
CA ILE A 231 -5.12 0.73 -20.75
C ILE A 231 -3.78 1.16 -21.34
N ASN A 232 -3.78 1.43 -22.66
CA ASN A 232 -2.66 2.06 -23.38
C ASN A 232 -2.77 3.59 -23.36
#